data_AF-A0AAD1MHA0-F1
#
_entry.id   AF-A0AAD1MHA0-F1
#
_cell.length_a   1.000
_cell.length_b   1.000
_cell.length_c   1.000
_cell.angle_alpha   90.00
_cell.angle_beta   90.00
_cell.angle_gamma   90.00
#
_symmetry.space_group_name_H-M   'P 1'
#
loop_
_entity.id
_entity.type
_entity.pdbx_description
1 polymer ?
#
loop_
_entity_poly.entity_id
_entity_poly.type
_entity_poly.pdbx_seq_one_letter_code
_entity_poly.pdbx_strand_id
1 'polypeptide(L)'
;MSFVTTQPEALMAAVANLRTIGSAMTAHSAAAAAPTTGVVPAAADEVSALTAAQFAAHAQAYQAVSAQAAAVHEMFVNALSSGAGAYAATEAANAAAAG
;
A
#
# COMPACT_ATOMS: atom_id res chain seq x y z
N MET A 1 8.08 37.20 -9.73
CA MET A 1 8.45 35.87 -10.27
C MET A 1 8.28 34.87 -9.15
N SER A 2 7.53 33.79 -9.36
CA SER A 2 7.41 32.70 -8.37
C SER A 2 8.52 31.69 -8.64
N PHE A 3 9.29 31.33 -7.62
CA PHE A 3 10.26 30.25 -7.70
C PHE A 3 9.61 28.96 -7.17
N VAL A 4 9.81 27.86 -7.88
CA VAL A 4 9.39 26.54 -7.42
C VAL A 4 10.59 25.89 -6.75
N THR A 5 10.49 25.65 -5.45
CA THR A 5 11.48 24.88 -4.68
C THR A 5 11.01 23.43 -4.60
N THR A 6 11.85 22.49 -4.99
CA THR A 6 11.56 21.06 -4.85
C THR A 6 12.43 20.44 -3.76
N GLN A 7 12.05 19.27 -3.25
CA GLN A 7 12.86 18.50 -2.28
C GLN A 7 12.93 17.03 -2.73
N PRO A 8 13.68 16.73 -3.80
CA PRO A 8 13.71 15.40 -4.41
C PRO A 8 14.16 14.29 -3.44
N GLU A 9 15.12 14.60 -2.55
CA GLU A 9 15.65 13.65 -1.55
C GLU A 9 14.57 13.29 -0.51
N ALA A 10 13.79 14.26 -0.06
CA ALA A 10 12.69 14.02 0.88
C ALA A 10 11.61 13.14 0.25
N LEU A 11 11.31 13.34 -1.04
CA LEU A 11 10.38 12.49 -1.79
C LEU A 11 10.92 11.06 -1.94
N MET A 12 12.21 10.89 -2.23
CA MET A 12 12.84 9.57 -2.30
C MET A 12 12.85 8.84 -0.95
N ALA A 13 13.08 9.56 0.15
CA ALA A 13 12.96 9.00 1.50
C ALA A 13 11.53 8.55 1.79
N ALA A 14 10.52 9.34 1.40
CA ALA A 14 9.11 8.96 1.52
C ALA A 14 8.77 7.72 0.69
N VAL A 15 9.29 7.61 -0.54
CA VAL A 15 9.14 6.41 -1.39
C VAL A 15 9.69 5.17 -0.70
N ALA A 16 10.88 5.25 -0.09
CA ALA A 16 11.46 4.13 0.64
C ALA A 16 10.58 3.68 1.82
N ASN A 17 10.08 4.64 2.61
CA ASN A 17 9.18 4.36 3.73
C ASN A 17 7.87 3.72 3.25
N LEU A 18 7.27 4.25 2.18
CA LEU A 18 6.03 3.71 1.61
C LEU A 18 6.21 2.30 1.06
N ARG A 19 7.37 1.96 0.47
CA ARG A 19 7.67 0.58 0.06
C ARG A 19 7.69 -0.37 1.25
N THR A 20 8.34 0.02 2.34
CA THR A 20 8.36 -0.76 3.58
C THR A 20 6.96 -0.97 4.15
N ILE A 21 6.14 0.10 4.20
CA ILE A 21 4.75 0.03 4.66
C ILE A 21 3.93 -0.90 3.77
N GLY A 22 4.02 -0.75 2.45
CA GLY A 22 3.29 -1.60 1.49
C GLY A 22 3.63 -3.08 1.68
N SER A 23 4.92 -3.40 1.78
CA SER A 23 5.39 -4.77 2.04
C SER A 23 4.84 -5.32 3.36
N ALA A 24 4.85 -4.52 4.43
CA ALA A 24 4.32 -4.94 5.72
C ALA A 24 2.80 -5.18 5.66
N MET A 25 2.04 -4.31 5.00
CA MET A 25 0.59 -4.46 4.84
C MET A 25 0.22 -5.73 4.07
N THR A 26 0.92 -6.03 2.98
CA THR A 26 0.71 -7.27 2.21
C THR A 26 1.02 -8.50 3.06
N ALA A 27 2.13 -8.49 3.80
CA ALA A 27 2.49 -9.60 4.68
C ALA A 27 1.46 -9.83 5.79
N HIS A 28 1.00 -8.76 6.44
CA HIS A 28 -0.02 -8.84 7.48
C HIS A 28 -1.38 -9.30 6.94
N SER A 29 -1.80 -8.82 5.77
CA SER A 29 -3.04 -9.25 5.12
C SER A 29 -3.01 -10.74 4.79
N ALA A 30 -1.88 -11.23 4.25
CA ALA A 30 -1.68 -12.64 3.95
C ALA A 30 -1.69 -13.50 5.24
N ALA A 31 -1.01 -13.06 6.29
CA ALA A 31 -0.99 -13.76 7.58
C ALA A 31 -2.38 -13.86 8.22
N ALA A 32 -3.23 -12.83 8.03
CA ALA A 32 -4.59 -12.82 8.54
C ALA A 32 -5.56 -13.72 7.76
N ALA A 33 -5.23 -14.12 6.52
CA ALA A 33 -6.16 -14.82 5.64
C ALA A 33 -6.69 -16.14 6.22
N ALA A 34 -5.80 -17.05 6.60
CA ALA A 34 -6.17 -18.35 7.17
C ALA A 34 -6.99 -18.24 8.47
N PRO A 35 -6.57 -17.51 9.52
CA PRO A 35 -7.31 -17.46 10.77
C PRO A 35 -8.67 -16.74 10.66
N THR A 36 -8.83 -15.81 9.72
CA THR A 36 -10.10 -15.06 9.55
C THR A 36 -11.09 -15.77 8.63
N THR A 37 -10.62 -16.57 7.67
CA THR A 37 -11.49 -17.37 6.80
C THR A 37 -11.85 -18.72 7.42
N GLY A 38 -11.04 -19.21 8.36
CA GLY A 38 -11.23 -20.49 9.06
C GLY A 38 -11.96 -20.40 10.39
N VAL A 39 -12.81 -19.40 10.59
CA VAL A 39 -13.60 -19.26 11.84
C VAL A 39 -14.51 -20.48 11.99
N VAL A 40 -14.38 -21.17 13.12
CA VAL A 40 -15.20 -22.34 13.44
C VAL A 40 -16.50 -21.89 14.13
N PRO A 41 -17.65 -22.53 13.85
CA PRO A 41 -18.90 -22.26 14.57
C PRO A 41 -18.73 -22.38 16.09
N ALA A 42 -19.33 -21.44 16.83
CA ALA A 42 -19.25 -21.43 18.30
C ALA A 42 -19.97 -22.62 18.96
N ALA A 43 -21.04 -23.10 18.31
CA ALA A 43 -21.79 -24.30 18.69
C ALA A 43 -22.34 -25.00 17.44
N ALA A 44 -23.01 -26.15 17.63
CA ALA A 44 -23.53 -26.99 16.55
C ALA A 44 -24.85 -26.47 15.93
N ASP A 45 -25.40 -25.37 16.42
CA ASP A 45 -26.62 -24.79 15.92
C ASP A 45 -26.41 -24.02 14.61
N GLU A 46 -27.51 -23.83 13.89
CA GLU A 46 -27.53 -23.18 12.58
C GLU A 46 -27.12 -21.70 12.64
N VAL A 47 -27.41 -21.00 13.76
CA VAL A 47 -27.04 -19.59 13.93
C VAL A 47 -25.54 -19.46 14.09
N SER A 48 -24.91 -20.34 14.88
CA SER A 48 -23.45 -20.43 15.01
C SER A 48 -22.77 -20.74 13.68
N ALA A 49 -23.33 -21.68 12.91
CA ALA A 49 -22.82 -22.04 11.59
C ALA A 49 -22.90 -20.87 10.60
N LEU A 50 -24.05 -20.20 10.54
CA LEU A 50 -24.26 -19.03 9.68
C LEU A 50 -23.34 -17.88 10.07
N THR A 51 -23.14 -17.64 11.37
CA THR A 51 -22.27 -16.58 11.88
C THR A 51 -20.81 -16.82 11.47
N ALA A 52 -20.31 -18.05 11.62
CA ALA A 52 -18.97 -18.43 11.15
C ALA A 52 -18.82 -18.25 9.63
N ALA A 53 -19.81 -18.68 8.85
CA ALA A 53 -19.83 -18.49 7.39
C ALA A 53 -19.82 -17.00 7.00
N GLN A 54 -20.54 -16.15 7.75
CA GLN A 54 -20.57 -14.71 7.50
C GLN A 54 -19.20 -14.05 7.75
N PHE A 55 -18.49 -14.46 8.81
CA PHE A 55 -17.11 -14.02 9.06
C PHE A 55 -16.17 -14.46 7.94
N ALA A 56 -16.28 -15.71 7.48
CA ALA A 56 -15.46 -16.21 6.39
C ALA A 56 -15.72 -15.43 5.08
N ALA A 57 -16.98 -15.15 4.76
CA ALA A 57 -17.35 -14.34 3.59
C ALA A 57 -16.82 -12.91 3.69
N HIS A 58 -16.90 -12.29 4.87
CA HIS A 58 -16.35 -10.95 5.09
C HIS A 58 -14.82 -10.94 4.96
N ALA A 59 -14.14 -11.95 5.51
CA ALA A 59 -12.69 -12.10 5.38
C ALA A 59 -12.26 -12.27 3.92
N GLN A 60 -12.99 -13.05 3.11
CA GLN A 60 -12.72 -13.18 1.68
C GLN A 60 -12.88 -11.84 0.94
N ALA A 61 -13.94 -11.08 1.24
CA ALA A 61 -14.13 -9.74 0.68
C ALA A 61 -13.00 -8.79 1.08
N TYR A 62 -12.56 -8.81 2.34
CA TYR A 62 -11.41 -8.05 2.80
C TYR A 62 -10.14 -8.40 2.02
N GLN A 63 -9.86 -9.69 1.78
CA GLN A 63 -8.68 -10.11 1.02
C GLN A 63 -8.70 -9.60 -0.43
N ALA A 64 -9.88 -9.62 -1.08
CA ALA A 64 -10.03 -9.07 -2.43
C ALA A 64 -9.76 -7.55 -2.46
N VAL A 65 -10.29 -6.81 -1.49
CA VAL A 65 -10.05 -5.36 -1.36
C VAL A 65 -8.59 -5.07 -1.01
N SER A 66 -7.97 -5.87 -0.13
CA SER A 66 -6.56 -5.70 0.24
C SER A 66 -5.63 -5.90 -0.97
N ALA A 67 -5.91 -6.88 -1.83
CA ALA A 67 -5.18 -7.07 -3.08
C ALA A 67 -5.31 -5.87 -4.03
N GLN A 68 -6.50 -5.29 -4.16
CA GLN A 68 -6.70 -4.07 -4.95
C GLN A 68 -5.95 -2.87 -4.35
N ALA A 69 -6.00 -2.71 -3.02
CA ALA A 69 -5.29 -1.65 -2.32
C ALA A 69 -3.77 -1.76 -2.50
N ALA A 70 -3.22 -2.97 -2.48
CA ALA A 70 -1.80 -3.21 -2.74
C ALA A 70 -1.39 -2.74 -4.15
N ALA A 71 -2.19 -3.06 -5.17
CA ALA A 71 -1.94 -2.61 -6.54
C ALA A 71 -1.96 -1.07 -6.66
N VAL A 72 -2.95 -0.41 -6.04
CA VAL A 72 -3.04 1.05 -6.03
C VAL A 72 -1.84 1.68 -5.31
N HIS A 73 -1.44 1.10 -4.18
CA HIS A 73 -0.27 1.55 -3.41
C HIS A 73 1.02 1.46 -4.23
N GLU A 74 1.24 0.34 -4.93
CA GLU A 74 2.40 0.20 -5.82
C GLU A 74 2.40 1.24 -6.95
N MET A 75 1.25 1.46 -7.60
CA MET A 75 1.12 2.49 -8.63
C MET A 75 1.47 3.88 -8.08
N PHE A 76 0.96 4.21 -6.89
CA PHE A 76 1.25 5.48 -6.23
C PHE A 76 2.75 5.65 -5.91
N VAL A 77 3.37 4.63 -5.31
CA VAL A 77 4.80 4.64 -4.97
C VAL A 77 5.67 4.78 -6.22
N ASN A 78 5.30 4.11 -7.32
CA ASN A 78 6.03 4.22 -8.58
C ASN A 78 5.90 5.61 -9.21
N ALA A 79 4.70 6.19 -9.20
CA ALA A 79 4.47 7.56 -9.67
C ALA A 79 5.28 8.57 -8.85
N LEU A 80 5.28 8.44 -7.52
CA LEU A 80 6.05 9.30 -6.63
C LEU A 80 7.56 9.19 -6.88
N SER A 81 8.07 7.95 -7.05
CA SER A 81 9.48 7.70 -7.39
C SER A 81 9.87 8.33 -8.72
N SER A 82 9.00 8.24 -9.73
CA SER A 82 9.24 8.87 -11.04
C SER A 82 9.24 10.40 -10.93
N GLY A 83 8.30 10.98 -10.19
CA GLY A 83 8.23 12.43 -9.98
C GLY A 83 9.45 12.97 -9.23
N ALA A 84 9.90 12.28 -8.18
CA ALA A 84 11.10 12.63 -7.45
C ALA A 84 12.35 12.63 -8.36
N GLY A 85 12.49 11.60 -9.20
CA GLY A 85 13.58 11.53 -10.18
C GLY A 85 13.55 12.67 -11.21
N ALA A 86 12.36 13.05 -11.69
CA ALA A 86 12.20 14.16 -12.62
C ALA A 86 12.60 15.50 -12.01
N TYR A 87 12.24 15.74 -10.74
CA TYR A 87 12.66 16.95 -10.03
C TYR A 87 14.17 16.98 -9.81
N ALA A 88 14.78 15.88 -9.34
CA ALA A 88 16.23 15.78 -9.17
C ALA A 88 17.00 16.04 -10.47
N ALA A 89 16.55 15.46 -11.59
CA ALA A 89 17.16 15.68 -12.90
C ALA A 89 17.06 17.14 -13.36
N THR A 90 15.91 17.78 -13.10
CA THR A 90 15.69 19.20 -13.44
C THR A 90 16.59 20.12 -12.62
N GLU A 91 16.73 19.87 -11.31
CA GLU A 91 17.63 20.65 -10.44
C GLU A 91 19.09 20.51 -10.86
N ALA A 92 19.54 19.28 -11.20
CA ALA A 92 20.89 19.05 -11.71
C ALA A 92 21.16 19.77 -13.04
N ALA A 93 20.20 19.75 -13.98
CA ALA A 93 20.32 20.46 -15.25
C ALA A 93 20.39 21.99 -15.07
N ASN A 94 19.56 22.54 -14.17
CA ASN A 94 19.58 23.97 -13.86
C ASN A 94 20.90 24.39 -13.19
N ALA A 95 21.43 23.58 -12.26
CA ALA A 95 22.72 23.83 -11.64
C ALA A 95 23.87 23.81 -12.65
N ALA A 96 23.85 22.87 -13.61
CA ALA A 96 24.85 22.77 -14.67
C ALA A 96 24.79 23.93 -15.67
N ALA A 97 23.61 24.52 -15.92
CA ALA A 97 23.44 25.66 -16.82
C ALA A 97 23.78 27.02 -16.18
N ALA A 98 23.77 27.08 -14.84
CA ALA A 98 24.07 28.30 -14.08
C ALA A 98 25.57 28.44 -13.72
N GLY A 99 26.35 27.37 -13.84
CA GLY A 99 27.81 27.36 -13.69
C GLY A 99 28.54 27.57 -15.00
#